data_AF-A0A377XHT6-F1
#
_entry.id   AF-A0A377XHT6-F1
#
_cell.length_a   1.000
_cell.length_b   1.000
_cell.length_c   1.000
_cell.angle_alpha   90.00
_cell.angle_beta   90.00
_cell.angle_gamma   90.00
#
_symmetry.space_group_name_H-M   'P 1'
#
loop_
_entity.id
_entity.type
_entity.pdbx_description
1 polymer ?
#
loop_
_entity_poly.entity_id
_entity_poly.type
_entity_poly.pdbx_seq_one_letter_code
_entity_poly.pdbx_strand_id
1 'polypeptide(L)'
;MTGKRDKGFIYAHFCRADYDLHAGFSPEQKEALSTSHKRSRNYGRSGSLSSLITPLLDIANTSGTGCRLTRTVIMAMLTEIQNVGQPCWNWRKDQWISLFDKYRRGKPLMMAFAYHLGPFTSPLQIPHENTLSLYASAIYGNAIFRDQLNRLSEALISLGYSPQHLRHAVSSPLGLLMLLNDNPRLEEMTTVLLWQAQQYHDKRVSRHVGKISHGLAVLGIIAKPVRMRNYTEWHEKPVENISPEWVAWCRRWRETSVLRPRTRENQYSFILRCGLWLAKEHPEVKVPTDWSIETCASFIAAVGRMKVDELSLGTEHGLRKSKRSGEPMMPHSRAHFIYSLRRFMSDFELWGWGRLNFSPARHLFTPDTPLFRRGVNPRVIDDPVWLKLIWASLNLRHEDLLSEIHYPLSMLQAMAVRLAP
;
A
#
# COMPACT_ATOMS: atom_id res chain seq x y z
N MET A 1 -28.52 -4.80 28.95
CA MET A 1 -29.41 -3.66 28.63
C MET A 1 -28.59 -2.39 28.84
N THR A 2 -27.99 -1.82 27.81
CA THR A 2 -28.61 -0.77 26.97
C THR A 2 -28.17 -0.93 25.51
N GLY A 3 -29.10 -1.36 24.67
CA GLY A 3 -28.91 -1.37 23.22
C GLY A 3 -28.89 0.06 22.70
N LYS A 4 -27.69 0.59 22.42
CA LYS A 4 -27.55 1.65 21.43
C LYS A 4 -27.88 1.00 20.09
N ARG A 5 -29.09 1.25 19.59
CA ARG A 5 -29.42 1.01 18.18
C ARG A 5 -28.40 1.78 17.35
N ASP A 6 -27.58 1.07 16.58
CA ASP A 6 -26.82 1.65 15.48
C ASP A 6 -27.83 2.33 14.56
N LYS A 7 -27.93 3.66 14.66
CA LYS A 7 -28.56 4.46 13.61
C LYS A 7 -27.60 4.39 12.43
N GLY A 8 -27.67 3.32 11.65
CA GLY A 8 -26.92 3.18 10.42
C GLY A 8 -27.14 4.43 9.57
N PHE A 9 -26.06 5.09 9.17
CA PHE A 9 -26.14 6.27 8.34
C PHE A 9 -26.66 5.85 6.96
N ILE A 10 -27.91 6.20 6.63
CA ILE A 10 -28.51 5.84 5.35
C ILE A 10 -27.91 6.74 4.28
N TYR A 11 -27.05 6.18 3.43
CA TYR A 11 -26.57 6.87 2.25
C TYR A 11 -27.73 7.10 1.28
N ALA A 12 -28.05 8.37 1.03
CA ALA A 12 -28.97 8.81 -0.01
C ALA A 12 -28.15 9.29 -1.21
N HIS A 13 -28.41 8.69 -2.37
CA HIS A 13 -27.76 9.07 -3.62
C HIS A 13 -28.26 10.45 -4.07
N PHE A 14 -27.39 11.26 -4.69
CA PHE A 14 -27.81 12.53 -5.29
C PHE A 14 -28.72 12.25 -6.50
N CYS A 15 -29.97 12.70 -6.45
CA CYS A 15 -30.93 12.48 -7.53
C CYS A 15 -31.08 13.74 -8.37
N ARG A 16 -30.75 13.67 -9.67
CA ARG A 16 -30.94 14.82 -10.59
C ARG A 16 -32.40 15.22 -10.74
N ALA A 17 -33.33 14.26 -10.62
CA ALA A 17 -34.76 14.51 -10.79
C ALA A 17 -35.36 15.40 -9.69
N ASP A 18 -34.66 15.58 -8.57
CA ASP A 18 -35.10 16.45 -7.47
C ASP A 18 -34.90 17.94 -7.79
N TYR A 19 -34.24 18.27 -8.92
CA TYR A 19 -33.91 19.63 -9.32
C TYR A 19 -34.48 19.96 -10.70
N ASP A 20 -34.94 21.19 -10.86
CA ASP A 20 -35.37 21.71 -12.16
C ASP A 20 -34.17 22.18 -13.00
N LEU A 21 -33.61 21.25 -13.78
CA LEU A 21 -32.40 21.45 -14.58
C LEU A 21 -32.74 21.96 -15.99
N HIS A 22 -33.23 23.19 -16.10
CA HIS A 22 -33.55 23.82 -17.40
C HIS A 22 -32.35 23.88 -18.36
N ALA A 23 -32.63 23.83 -19.67
CA ALA A 23 -31.59 23.82 -20.70
C ALA A 23 -30.96 25.20 -21.00
N GLY A 24 -31.66 26.29 -20.65
CA GLY A 24 -31.25 27.66 -20.95
C GLY A 24 -31.48 28.61 -19.78
N PHE A 25 -31.12 29.88 -19.98
CA PHE A 25 -31.27 30.91 -18.95
C PHE A 25 -32.47 31.82 -19.21
N SER A 26 -33.20 32.15 -18.14
CA SER A 26 -34.15 33.25 -18.17
C SER A 26 -33.43 34.61 -18.34
N PRO A 27 -34.12 35.67 -18.81
CA PRO A 27 -33.54 37.01 -18.90
C PRO A 27 -32.98 37.51 -17.56
N GLU A 28 -33.70 37.24 -16.46
CA GLU A 28 -33.28 37.58 -15.10
C GLU A 28 -32.00 36.85 -14.67
N GLN A 29 -31.86 35.58 -15.05
CA GLN A 29 -30.65 34.79 -14.78
C GLN A 29 -29.45 35.33 -15.56
N LYS A 30 -29.62 35.66 -16.84
CA LYS A 30 -28.55 36.27 -17.65
C LYS A 30 -28.07 37.59 -17.04
N GLU A 31 -29.01 38.41 -16.60
CA GLU A 31 -28.68 39.69 -15.96
C GLU A 31 -27.94 39.45 -14.62
N ALA A 32 -28.42 38.52 -13.79
CA ALA A 32 -27.77 38.18 -12.53
C ALA A 32 -26.38 37.53 -12.70
N LEU A 33 -26.11 36.86 -13.82
CA LEU A 33 -24.81 36.27 -14.15
C LEU A 33 -23.81 37.27 -14.76
N SER A 34 -24.27 38.40 -15.30
CA SER A 34 -23.46 39.30 -16.14
C SER A 34 -22.18 39.82 -15.50
N THR A 35 -22.21 40.22 -14.22
CA THR A 35 -21.04 40.78 -13.52
C THR A 35 -20.70 40.02 -12.25
N SER A 36 -19.43 40.07 -11.84
CA SER A 36 -18.97 39.44 -10.59
C SER A 36 -19.75 39.92 -9.36
N HIS A 37 -20.08 41.22 -9.29
CA HIS A 37 -20.87 41.78 -8.21
C HIS A 37 -22.30 41.23 -8.18
N LYS A 38 -22.98 41.16 -9.35
CA LYS A 38 -24.34 40.61 -9.47
C LYS A 38 -24.38 39.12 -9.13
N ARG A 39 -23.37 38.34 -9.54
CA ARG A 39 -23.21 36.93 -9.16
C ARG A 39 -23.07 36.78 -7.65
N SER A 40 -22.23 37.62 -7.03
CA SER A 40 -22.01 37.59 -5.58
C SER A 40 -23.25 38.01 -4.77
N ARG A 41 -24.03 38.97 -5.28
CA ARG A 41 -25.29 39.45 -4.67
C ARG A 41 -26.41 38.43 -4.75
N ASN A 42 -26.49 37.67 -5.84
CA ASN A 42 -27.45 36.58 -6.04
C ASN A 42 -26.93 35.22 -5.56
N TYR A 43 -25.80 35.19 -4.84
CA TYR A 43 -25.28 33.96 -4.26
C TYR A 43 -26.17 33.54 -3.08
N GLY A 44 -26.88 32.42 -3.22
CA GLY A 44 -27.71 31.86 -2.17
C GLY A 44 -28.84 31.00 -2.72
N ARG A 45 -29.71 30.52 -1.82
CA ARG A 45 -30.90 29.74 -2.18
C ARG A 45 -32.11 30.60 -2.58
N SER A 46 -32.01 31.91 -2.40
CA SER A 46 -33.05 32.89 -2.73
C SER A 46 -32.55 33.84 -3.81
N GLY A 47 -33.40 34.13 -4.81
CA GLY A 47 -33.11 35.06 -5.91
C GLY A 47 -33.05 34.39 -7.28
N SER A 48 -32.71 35.17 -8.30
CA SER A 48 -32.80 34.76 -9.72
C SER A 48 -31.87 33.60 -10.10
N LEU A 49 -30.78 33.37 -9.34
CA LEU A 49 -29.84 32.25 -9.58
C LEU A 49 -30.12 31.00 -8.75
N SER A 50 -31.19 30.99 -7.94
CA SER A 50 -31.50 29.91 -6.99
C SER A 50 -31.55 28.53 -7.66
N SER A 51 -32.21 28.38 -8.81
CA SER A 51 -32.29 27.10 -9.53
C SER A 51 -30.92 26.60 -10.04
N LEU A 52 -29.99 27.50 -10.38
CA LEU A 52 -28.63 27.13 -10.79
C LEU A 52 -27.72 26.76 -9.60
N ILE A 53 -27.92 27.44 -8.47
CA ILE A 53 -27.03 27.35 -7.31
C ILE A 53 -27.43 26.23 -6.34
N THR A 54 -28.73 25.95 -6.19
CA THR A 54 -29.25 24.95 -5.23
C THR A 54 -28.60 23.57 -5.38
N PRO A 55 -28.53 22.93 -6.57
CA PRO A 55 -27.88 21.63 -6.69
C PRO A 55 -26.38 21.67 -6.35
N LEU A 56 -25.68 22.78 -6.66
CA LEU A 56 -24.27 22.96 -6.30
C LEU A 56 -24.08 23.13 -4.79
N LEU A 57 -24.97 23.87 -4.12
CA LEU A 57 -24.93 24.04 -2.67
C LEU A 57 -25.23 22.73 -1.95
N ASP A 58 -26.19 21.93 -2.43
CA ASP A 58 -26.56 20.66 -1.80
C ASP A 58 -25.43 19.63 -1.87
N ILE A 59 -24.76 19.52 -3.02
CA ILE A 59 -23.53 18.72 -3.16
C ILE A 59 -22.43 19.27 -2.23
N ALA A 60 -22.21 20.59 -2.20
CA ALA A 60 -21.14 21.19 -1.39
C ALA A 60 -21.39 21.11 0.14
N ASN A 61 -22.65 21.12 0.56
CA ASN A 61 -23.03 21.00 1.97
C ASN A 61 -22.73 19.60 2.50
N THR A 62 -22.85 18.57 1.66
CA THR A 62 -22.56 17.19 2.04
C THR A 62 -21.07 16.85 1.89
N SER A 63 -20.34 17.53 1.00
CA SER A 63 -18.93 17.24 0.66
C SER A 63 -17.93 17.40 1.82
N GLY A 64 -18.29 18.15 2.87
CA GLY A 64 -17.40 18.52 3.98
C GLY A 64 -16.39 19.61 3.65
N THR A 65 -16.57 20.31 2.54
CA THR A 65 -15.71 21.42 2.12
C THR A 65 -16.00 22.68 2.93
N GLY A 66 -14.97 23.41 3.36
CA GLY A 66 -15.15 24.64 4.13
C GLY A 66 -15.86 25.75 3.33
N CYS A 67 -16.73 26.53 3.99
CA CYS A 67 -17.60 27.52 3.35
C CYS A 67 -16.88 28.50 2.42
N ARG A 68 -15.67 28.94 2.78
CA ARG A 68 -14.86 29.84 1.95
C ARG A 68 -14.49 29.20 0.61
N LEU A 69 -14.00 27.96 0.64
CA LEU A 69 -13.61 27.24 -0.57
C LEU A 69 -14.85 26.90 -1.42
N THR A 70 -15.94 26.48 -0.79
CA THR A 70 -17.23 26.26 -1.46
C THR A 70 -17.69 27.49 -2.23
N ARG A 71 -17.66 28.67 -1.59
CA ARG A 71 -18.01 29.94 -2.25
C ARG A 71 -17.07 30.22 -3.42
N THR A 72 -15.76 30.05 -3.26
CA THR A 72 -14.79 30.28 -4.35
C THR A 72 -15.04 29.36 -5.55
N VAL A 73 -15.29 28.07 -5.32
CA VAL A 73 -15.53 27.09 -6.39
C VAL A 73 -16.86 27.37 -7.10
N ILE A 74 -17.93 27.66 -6.36
CA ILE A 74 -19.23 28.00 -6.97
C ILE A 74 -19.14 29.32 -7.76
N MET A 75 -18.44 30.34 -7.26
CA MET A 75 -18.26 31.59 -8.01
C MET A 75 -17.44 31.40 -9.29
N ALA A 76 -16.46 30.50 -9.28
CA ALA A 76 -15.74 30.09 -10.47
C ALA A 76 -16.67 29.39 -11.48
N MET A 77 -17.51 28.46 -11.01
CA MET A 77 -18.54 27.80 -11.82
C MET A 77 -19.49 28.82 -12.45
N LEU A 78 -20.04 29.76 -11.68
CA LEU A 78 -20.96 30.79 -12.19
C LEU A 78 -20.29 31.71 -13.22
N THR A 79 -18.99 31.97 -13.07
CA THR A 79 -18.23 32.74 -14.06
C THR A 79 -18.12 31.98 -15.37
N GLU A 80 -17.85 30.67 -15.32
CA GLU A 80 -17.75 29.85 -16.52
C GLU A 80 -19.12 29.53 -17.15
N ILE A 81 -20.18 29.41 -16.35
CA ILE A 81 -21.58 29.33 -16.82
C ILE A 81 -21.92 30.55 -17.66
N GLN A 82 -21.48 31.74 -17.22
CA GLN A 82 -21.66 32.97 -18.01
C GLN A 82 -20.80 32.97 -19.28
N ASN A 83 -19.54 32.54 -19.22
CA ASN A 83 -18.63 32.54 -20.36
C ASN A 83 -19.10 31.58 -21.47
N VAL A 84 -19.55 30.38 -21.10
CA VAL A 84 -20.02 29.36 -22.04
C VAL A 84 -21.45 29.67 -22.51
N GLY A 85 -22.23 30.39 -21.70
CA GLY A 85 -23.61 30.76 -22.04
C GLY A 85 -24.62 29.64 -21.85
N GLN A 86 -24.28 28.58 -21.11
CA GLN A 86 -25.17 27.46 -20.81
C GLN A 86 -24.94 26.90 -19.39
N PRO A 87 -25.97 26.30 -18.76
CA PRO A 87 -25.84 25.66 -17.44
C PRO A 87 -24.81 24.53 -17.43
N CYS A 88 -24.20 24.27 -16.27
CA CYS A 88 -23.10 23.31 -16.14
C CYS A 88 -23.47 21.85 -16.44
N TRP A 89 -24.74 21.48 -16.30
CA TRP A 89 -25.24 20.14 -16.64
C TRP A 89 -25.34 19.87 -18.15
N ASN A 90 -25.26 20.91 -18.98
CA ASN A 90 -25.22 20.80 -20.44
C ASN A 90 -23.79 20.83 -21.01
N TRP A 91 -22.77 20.91 -20.16
CA TRP A 91 -21.39 21.01 -20.60
C TRP A 91 -20.86 19.67 -21.12
N ARG A 92 -19.99 19.75 -22.13
CA ARG A 92 -19.24 18.59 -22.65
C ARG A 92 -18.08 18.23 -21.71
N LYS A 93 -17.56 17.01 -21.84
CA LYS A 93 -16.42 16.52 -21.03
C LYS A 93 -15.20 17.45 -21.10
N ASP A 94 -14.85 17.94 -22.29
CA ASP A 94 -13.66 18.79 -22.49
C ASP A 94 -13.76 20.13 -21.76
N GLN A 95 -14.97 20.69 -21.65
CA GLN A 95 -15.21 21.95 -20.92
C GLN A 95 -14.94 21.76 -19.42
N TRP A 96 -15.40 20.64 -18.86
CA TRP A 96 -15.09 20.28 -17.47
C TRP A 96 -13.60 20.09 -17.26
N ILE A 97 -12.91 19.33 -18.14
CA ILE A 97 -11.47 19.05 -18.03
C ILE A 97 -10.65 20.36 -18.03
N SER A 98 -10.94 21.28 -18.96
CA SER A 98 -10.29 22.61 -19.01
C SER A 98 -10.46 23.39 -17.69
N LEU A 99 -11.61 23.25 -17.03
CA LEU A 99 -11.88 23.91 -15.76
C LEU A 99 -11.06 23.33 -14.60
N PHE A 100 -10.84 22.01 -14.58
CA PHE A 100 -10.03 21.35 -13.55
C PHE A 100 -8.59 21.85 -13.51
N ASP A 101 -8.02 22.18 -14.68
CA ASP A 101 -6.65 22.69 -14.77
C ASP A 101 -6.50 24.10 -14.21
N LYS A 102 -7.53 24.93 -14.36
CA LYS A 102 -7.57 26.31 -13.84
C LYS A 102 -7.71 26.36 -12.31
N TYR A 103 -8.45 25.43 -11.68
CA TYR A 103 -8.85 25.53 -10.26
C TYR A 103 -8.32 24.38 -9.38
N ARG A 104 -6.98 24.32 -9.22
CA ARG A 104 -6.31 23.21 -8.48
C ARG A 104 -6.79 22.97 -7.04
N ARG A 105 -7.02 24.02 -6.24
CA ARG A 105 -7.39 23.87 -4.81
C ARG A 105 -8.83 23.38 -4.57
N GLY A 106 -9.69 23.44 -5.59
CA GLY A 106 -11.11 23.06 -5.51
C GLY A 106 -11.46 21.75 -6.20
N LYS A 107 -10.46 21.01 -6.71
CA LYS A 107 -10.67 19.82 -7.56
C LYS A 107 -11.62 18.76 -6.97
N PRO A 108 -11.58 18.39 -5.69
CA PRO A 108 -12.52 17.40 -5.14
C PRO A 108 -13.98 17.82 -5.26
N LEU A 109 -14.28 19.08 -4.89
CA LEU A 109 -15.64 19.61 -5.00
C LEU A 109 -16.06 19.79 -6.46
N MET A 110 -15.13 20.22 -7.32
CA MET A 110 -15.38 20.32 -8.75
C MET A 110 -15.69 18.95 -9.38
N MET A 111 -15.00 17.90 -8.95
CA MET A 111 -15.26 16.52 -9.38
C MET A 111 -16.64 16.05 -8.94
N ALA A 112 -17.05 16.39 -7.71
CA ALA A 112 -18.40 16.08 -7.25
C ALA A 112 -19.48 16.74 -8.12
N PHE A 113 -19.28 18.00 -8.51
CA PHE A 113 -20.19 18.68 -9.45
C PHE A 113 -20.17 18.02 -10.84
N ALA A 114 -18.99 17.73 -11.37
CA ALA A 114 -18.84 17.12 -12.69
C ALA A 114 -19.47 15.73 -12.77
N TYR A 115 -19.27 14.90 -11.74
CA TYR A 115 -19.85 13.56 -11.65
C TYR A 115 -21.38 13.62 -11.49
N HIS A 116 -21.88 14.43 -10.55
CA HIS A 116 -23.32 14.49 -10.26
C HIS A 116 -24.15 15.25 -11.28
N LEU A 117 -23.60 16.28 -11.94
CA LEU A 117 -24.34 17.14 -12.88
C LEU A 117 -23.83 17.03 -14.33
N GLY A 118 -22.58 16.66 -14.55
CA GLY A 118 -21.97 16.59 -15.87
C GLY A 118 -22.17 15.25 -16.61
N PRO A 119 -21.48 15.04 -17.75
CA PRO A 119 -21.67 13.87 -18.62
C PRO A 119 -20.79 12.66 -18.24
N PHE A 120 -20.29 12.58 -17.00
CA PHE A 120 -19.34 11.53 -16.58
C PHE A 120 -20.07 10.33 -16.01
N THR A 121 -19.70 9.12 -16.46
CA THR A 121 -20.28 7.86 -15.99
C THR A 121 -19.49 7.22 -14.85
N SER A 122 -18.26 7.67 -14.60
CA SER A 122 -17.45 7.24 -13.47
C SER A 122 -16.57 8.39 -12.98
N PRO A 123 -16.38 8.54 -11.65
CA PRO A 123 -15.50 9.56 -11.10
C PRO A 123 -14.05 9.45 -11.59
N LEU A 124 -13.58 8.23 -11.87
CA LEU A 124 -12.19 7.97 -12.26
C LEU A 124 -11.87 8.37 -13.70
N GLN A 125 -12.86 8.70 -14.52
CA GLN A 125 -12.65 9.32 -15.84
C GLN A 125 -12.16 10.77 -15.73
N ILE A 126 -12.34 11.39 -14.57
CA ILE A 126 -11.99 12.79 -14.35
C ILE A 126 -10.55 12.87 -13.80
N PRO A 127 -9.72 13.82 -14.28
CA PRO A 127 -8.38 14.03 -13.75
C PRO A 127 -8.38 14.25 -12.23
N HIS A 128 -7.60 13.45 -11.52
CA HIS A 128 -7.52 13.50 -10.06
C HIS A 128 -6.08 13.37 -9.57
N GLU A 129 -5.86 13.84 -8.35
CA GLU A 129 -4.59 13.73 -7.64
C GLU A 129 -4.65 12.57 -6.63
N ASN A 130 -3.50 12.20 -6.07
CA ASN A 130 -3.35 10.99 -5.24
C ASN A 130 -4.14 11.01 -3.91
N THR A 131 -4.83 12.11 -3.58
CA THR A 131 -5.63 12.24 -2.35
C THR A 131 -7.08 11.78 -2.55
N LEU A 132 -7.26 10.52 -2.97
CA LEU A 132 -8.55 9.92 -3.36
C LEU A 132 -9.63 9.97 -2.25
N SER A 133 -9.23 10.06 -0.98
CA SER A 133 -10.15 10.23 0.14
C SER A 133 -10.95 11.53 0.07
N LEU A 134 -10.35 12.63 -0.40
CA LEU A 134 -11.05 13.92 -0.52
C LEU A 134 -12.08 13.88 -1.65
N TYR A 135 -11.77 13.18 -2.74
CA TYR A 135 -12.70 13.01 -3.87
C TYR A 135 -13.90 12.15 -3.48
N ALA A 136 -13.66 11.00 -2.84
CA ALA A 136 -14.74 10.16 -2.32
C ALA A 136 -15.60 10.90 -1.28
N SER A 137 -14.98 11.63 -0.35
CA SER A 137 -15.70 12.48 0.61
C SER A 137 -16.53 13.57 -0.08
N ALA A 138 -16.02 14.15 -1.18
CA ALA A 138 -16.73 15.21 -1.88
C ALA A 138 -17.92 14.68 -2.70
N ILE A 139 -17.78 13.52 -3.34
CA ILE A 139 -18.80 12.90 -4.18
C ILE A 139 -19.91 12.26 -3.33
N TYR A 140 -19.54 11.43 -2.37
CA TYR A 140 -20.51 10.64 -1.59
C TYR A 140 -20.94 11.33 -0.30
N GLY A 141 -20.19 12.34 0.13
CA GLY A 141 -20.43 13.10 1.36
C GLY A 141 -19.46 12.74 2.49
N ASN A 142 -19.06 13.76 3.25
CA ASN A 142 -18.10 13.63 4.34
C ASN A 142 -18.65 12.84 5.52
N ALA A 143 -19.95 12.92 5.80
CA ALA A 143 -20.55 12.19 6.91
C ALA A 143 -20.48 10.66 6.68
N ILE A 144 -20.93 10.18 5.52
CA ILE A 144 -20.85 8.75 5.18
C ILE A 144 -19.40 8.29 5.04
N PHE A 145 -18.53 9.08 4.41
CA PHE A 145 -17.12 8.72 4.28
C PHE A 145 -16.45 8.53 5.65
N ARG A 146 -16.67 9.47 6.58
CA ARG A 146 -16.11 9.39 7.95
C ARG A 146 -16.70 8.24 8.75
N ASP A 147 -18.00 7.98 8.60
CA ASP A 147 -18.68 6.85 9.23
C ASP A 147 -18.05 5.51 8.79
N GLN A 148 -17.97 5.26 7.48
CA GLN A 148 -17.39 4.04 6.94
C GLN A 148 -15.89 3.92 7.27
N LEU A 149 -15.15 5.03 7.23
CA LEU A 149 -13.74 5.05 7.66
C LEU A 149 -13.58 4.70 9.14
N ASN A 150 -14.46 5.19 10.01
CA ASN A 150 -14.43 4.88 11.43
C ASN A 150 -14.76 3.40 11.68
N ARG A 151 -15.84 2.88 11.08
CA ARG A 151 -16.23 1.46 11.16
C ARG A 151 -15.08 0.54 10.76
N LEU A 152 -14.45 0.83 9.62
CA LEU A 152 -13.29 0.07 9.13
C LEU A 152 -12.09 0.19 10.08
N SER A 153 -11.81 1.39 10.60
CA SER A 153 -10.67 1.62 11.49
C SER A 153 -10.87 0.91 12.83
N GLU A 154 -12.08 0.90 13.38
CA GLU A 154 -12.41 0.22 14.63
C GLU A 154 -12.26 -1.31 14.49
N ALA A 155 -12.74 -1.88 13.37
CA ALA A 155 -12.53 -3.28 13.04
C ALA A 155 -11.04 -3.65 12.88
N LEU A 156 -10.22 -2.74 12.36
CA LEU A 156 -8.77 -2.96 12.29
C LEU A 156 -8.09 -2.80 13.66
N ILE A 157 -8.54 -1.88 14.50
CA ILE A 157 -8.00 -1.72 15.86
C ILE A 157 -8.32 -2.97 16.70
N SER A 158 -9.50 -3.57 16.55
CA SER A 158 -9.85 -4.82 17.26
C SER A 158 -8.97 -6.01 16.86
N LEU A 159 -8.41 -6.02 15.65
CA LEU A 159 -7.39 -6.97 15.20
C LEU A 159 -5.98 -6.68 15.74
N GLY A 160 -5.79 -5.62 16.52
CA GLY A 160 -4.49 -5.24 17.08
C GLY A 160 -3.64 -4.33 16.20
N TYR A 161 -4.21 -3.71 15.13
CA TYR A 161 -3.50 -2.66 14.41
C TYR A 161 -3.36 -1.42 15.30
N SER A 162 -2.15 -0.83 15.33
CA SER A 162 -1.91 0.42 16.07
C SER A 162 -2.84 1.52 15.55
N PRO A 163 -3.58 2.22 16.43
CA PRO A 163 -4.40 3.37 16.04
C PRO A 163 -3.57 4.51 15.44
N GLN A 164 -2.29 4.58 15.79
CA GLN A 164 -1.38 5.63 15.37
C GLN A 164 -1.20 5.57 13.84
N HIS A 165 -1.64 6.63 13.15
CA HIS A 165 -1.63 6.78 11.68
C HIS A 165 -2.54 5.82 10.89
N LEU A 166 -3.31 4.93 11.53
CA LEU A 166 -4.14 3.95 10.83
C LEU A 166 -5.14 4.61 9.89
N ARG A 167 -5.93 5.56 10.40
CA ARG A 167 -6.95 6.29 9.62
C ARG A 167 -6.36 6.96 8.39
N HIS A 168 -5.17 7.56 8.51
CA HIS A 168 -4.47 8.17 7.37
C HIS A 168 -3.96 7.13 6.36
N ALA A 169 -3.56 5.95 6.83
CA ALA A 169 -3.07 4.89 5.96
C ALA A 169 -4.20 4.23 5.13
N VAL A 170 -5.42 4.15 5.68
CA VAL A 170 -6.56 3.51 5.01
C VAL A 170 -7.52 4.49 4.32
N SER A 171 -7.43 5.81 4.58
CA SER A 171 -8.37 6.78 4.00
C SER A 171 -8.33 6.84 2.48
N SER A 172 -7.16 7.00 1.86
CA SER A 172 -7.07 7.07 0.39
C SER A 172 -7.38 5.74 -0.31
N PRO A 173 -6.92 4.57 0.19
CA PRO A 173 -7.36 3.28 -0.35
C PRO A 173 -8.86 3.03 -0.20
N LEU A 174 -9.46 3.44 0.91
CA LEU A 174 -10.91 3.38 1.07
C LEU A 174 -11.62 4.28 0.06
N GLY A 175 -11.12 5.51 -0.14
CA GLY A 175 -11.62 6.42 -1.16
C GLY A 175 -11.55 5.83 -2.56
N LEU A 176 -10.44 5.18 -2.93
CA LEU A 176 -10.33 4.47 -4.22
C LEU A 176 -11.40 3.39 -4.37
N LEU A 177 -11.60 2.56 -3.34
CA LEU A 177 -12.60 1.49 -3.37
C LEU A 177 -14.01 2.05 -3.57
N MET A 178 -14.37 3.13 -2.87
CA MET A 178 -15.68 3.77 -3.05
C MET A 178 -15.86 4.31 -4.47
N LEU A 179 -14.82 4.91 -5.06
CA LEU A 179 -14.86 5.46 -6.43
C LEU A 179 -14.91 4.36 -7.51
N LEU A 180 -14.22 3.23 -7.29
CA LEU A 180 -14.27 2.07 -8.19
C LEU A 180 -15.64 1.37 -8.11
N ASN A 181 -16.22 1.31 -6.93
CA ASN A 181 -17.51 0.64 -6.68
C ASN A 181 -18.73 1.47 -7.09
N ASP A 182 -18.50 2.76 -7.33
CA ASP A 182 -19.53 3.78 -7.44
C ASP A 182 -20.55 3.82 -6.29
N ASN A 183 -20.12 3.40 -5.10
CA ASN A 183 -20.96 3.28 -3.92
C ASN A 183 -20.10 3.37 -2.66
N PRO A 184 -20.45 4.24 -1.69
CA PRO A 184 -19.63 4.44 -0.50
C PRO A 184 -19.76 3.33 0.55
N ARG A 185 -20.74 2.43 0.45
CA ARG A 185 -21.02 1.42 1.47
C ARG A 185 -19.95 0.34 1.49
N LEU A 186 -19.45 0.00 2.67
CA LEU A 186 -18.49 -1.09 2.83
C LEU A 186 -19.12 -2.43 2.43
N GLU A 187 -20.43 -2.60 2.67
CA GLU A 187 -21.19 -3.83 2.43
C GLU A 187 -21.19 -4.26 0.95
N GLU A 188 -21.02 -3.29 0.04
CA GLU A 188 -20.98 -3.53 -1.40
C GLU A 188 -19.56 -3.84 -1.91
N MET A 189 -18.56 -3.89 -1.02
CA MET A 189 -17.17 -4.13 -1.41
C MET A 189 -16.90 -5.62 -1.61
N THR A 190 -16.55 -5.98 -2.85
CA THR A 190 -16.26 -7.36 -3.23
C THR A 190 -14.76 -7.66 -3.27
N THR A 191 -14.40 -8.95 -3.26
CA THR A 191 -13.02 -9.40 -3.43
C THR A 191 -12.44 -9.01 -4.80
N VAL A 192 -13.28 -8.97 -5.84
CA VAL A 192 -12.91 -8.51 -7.20
C VAL A 192 -12.49 -7.05 -7.17
N LEU A 193 -13.28 -6.20 -6.51
CA LEU A 193 -12.99 -4.77 -6.35
C LEU A 193 -11.67 -4.54 -5.61
N LEU A 194 -11.40 -5.33 -4.58
CA LEU A 194 -10.13 -5.26 -3.85
C LEU A 194 -8.94 -5.55 -4.78
N TRP A 195 -9.01 -6.57 -5.65
CA TRP A 195 -7.94 -6.85 -6.60
C TRP A 195 -7.76 -5.73 -7.64
N GLN A 196 -8.84 -5.15 -8.15
CA GLN A 196 -8.79 -3.98 -9.04
C GLN A 196 -8.09 -2.78 -8.36
N ALA A 197 -8.46 -2.48 -7.12
CA ALA A 197 -7.83 -1.41 -6.34
C ALA A 197 -6.34 -1.69 -6.05
N GLN A 198 -5.95 -2.96 -5.91
CA GLN A 198 -4.56 -3.36 -5.71
C GLN A 198 -3.72 -3.17 -6.98
N GLN A 199 -4.31 -3.39 -8.16
CA GLN A 199 -3.65 -3.19 -9.46
C GLN A 199 -3.61 -1.72 -9.90
N TYR A 200 -4.25 -0.82 -9.14
CA TYR A 200 -4.23 0.60 -9.42
C TYR A 200 -2.81 1.17 -9.41
N HIS A 201 -2.53 2.11 -10.33
CA HIS A 201 -1.18 2.62 -10.58
C HIS A 201 -0.51 3.29 -9.37
N ASP A 202 -1.27 3.75 -8.37
CA ASP A 202 -0.72 4.33 -7.14
C ASP A 202 -0.26 3.27 -6.12
N LYS A 203 1.07 3.05 -6.08
CA LYS A 203 1.74 2.15 -5.12
C LYS A 203 1.42 2.46 -3.65
N ARG A 204 1.14 3.72 -3.28
CA ARG A 204 0.82 4.09 -1.88
C ARG A 204 -0.55 3.60 -1.45
N VAL A 205 -1.48 3.52 -2.41
CA VAL A 205 -2.83 3.01 -2.23
C VAL A 205 -2.82 1.49 -2.28
N SER A 206 -2.25 0.92 -3.34
CA SER A 206 -2.15 -0.53 -3.56
C SER A 206 -1.63 -1.31 -2.36
N ARG A 207 -0.55 -0.83 -1.71
CA ARG A 207 0.06 -1.48 -0.53
C ARG A 207 -0.85 -1.60 0.69
N HIS A 208 -1.91 -0.80 0.77
CA HIS A 208 -2.81 -0.75 1.92
C HIS A 208 -4.16 -1.43 1.68
N VAL A 209 -4.47 -1.81 0.44
CA VAL A 209 -5.70 -2.55 0.11
C VAL A 209 -5.75 -3.88 0.87
N GLY A 210 -4.61 -4.56 1.02
CA GLY A 210 -4.51 -5.77 1.83
C GLY A 210 -4.82 -5.55 3.31
N LYS A 211 -4.67 -4.33 3.85
CA LYS A 211 -5.13 -4.04 5.22
C LYS A 211 -6.65 -3.89 5.25
N ILE A 212 -7.24 -3.23 4.27
CA ILE A 212 -8.71 -3.06 4.19
C ILE A 212 -9.40 -4.42 4.09
N SER A 213 -8.84 -5.38 3.36
CA SER A 213 -9.40 -6.74 3.28
C SER A 213 -9.52 -7.42 4.65
N HIS A 214 -8.56 -7.19 5.56
CA HIS A 214 -8.66 -7.68 6.94
C HIS A 214 -9.82 -7.04 7.71
N GLY A 215 -10.01 -5.72 7.58
CA GLY A 215 -11.12 -5.03 8.23
C GLY A 215 -12.48 -5.48 7.69
N LEU A 216 -12.61 -5.64 6.37
CA LEU A 216 -13.85 -6.14 5.74
C LEU A 216 -14.21 -7.57 6.18
N ALA A 217 -13.21 -8.43 6.38
CA ALA A 217 -13.44 -9.80 6.83
C ALA A 217 -13.96 -9.84 8.27
N VAL A 218 -13.42 -8.99 9.16
CA VAL A 218 -13.91 -8.87 10.56
C VAL A 218 -15.31 -8.31 10.62
N LEU A 219 -15.66 -7.39 9.72
CA LEU A 219 -17.01 -6.88 9.58
C LEU A 219 -17.99 -7.90 8.97
N GLY A 220 -17.53 -9.09 8.58
CA GLY A 220 -18.36 -10.13 7.96
C GLY A 220 -18.80 -9.82 6.52
N ILE A 221 -18.21 -8.80 5.90
CA ILE A 221 -18.56 -8.36 4.53
C ILE A 221 -17.97 -9.30 3.49
N ILE A 222 -16.73 -9.76 3.72
CA ILE A 222 -16.09 -10.80 2.90
C ILE A 222 -15.79 -12.02 3.77
N ALA A 223 -15.87 -13.21 3.18
CA ALA A 223 -15.70 -14.46 3.93
C ALA A 223 -14.32 -14.59 4.60
N LYS A 224 -13.25 -14.18 3.91
CA LYS A 224 -11.86 -14.28 4.40
C LYS A 224 -11.04 -13.11 3.87
N PRO A 225 -10.02 -12.64 4.62
CA PRO A 225 -9.15 -11.58 4.15
C PRO A 225 -8.35 -12.01 2.93
N VAL A 226 -8.30 -11.15 1.92
CA VAL A 226 -7.52 -11.39 0.70
C VAL A 226 -6.05 -11.21 1.01
N ARG A 227 -5.26 -12.28 0.84
CA ARG A 227 -3.80 -12.25 1.03
C ARG A 227 -3.11 -11.57 -0.14
N MET A 228 -3.06 -10.24 -0.11
CA MET A 228 -2.47 -9.39 -1.16
C MET A 228 -0.94 -9.26 -1.07
N ARG A 229 -0.25 -10.28 -0.53
CA ARG A 229 1.21 -10.35 -0.60
C ARG A 229 1.57 -10.84 -2.00
N ASN A 230 1.55 -9.93 -2.97
CA ASN A 230 2.15 -10.15 -4.29
C ASN A 230 3.67 -10.26 -4.11
N TYR A 231 4.13 -11.46 -3.79
CA TYR A 231 5.51 -11.88 -4.03
C TYR A 231 5.50 -12.71 -5.32
N THR A 232 5.03 -12.11 -6.40
CA THR A 232 4.97 -12.77 -7.70
C THR A 232 6.18 -12.46 -8.56
N GLU A 233 6.85 -11.33 -8.36
CA GLU A 233 7.97 -10.92 -9.20
C GLU A 233 9.16 -10.50 -8.34
N TRP A 234 10.19 -11.36 -8.33
CA TRP A 234 11.52 -10.93 -7.93
C TRP A 234 12.14 -10.16 -9.08
N HIS A 235 12.23 -8.84 -8.92
CA HIS A 235 12.95 -7.98 -9.85
C HIS A 235 14.41 -8.42 -9.93
N GLU A 236 14.93 -8.42 -11.15
CA GLU A 236 16.33 -8.68 -11.41
C GLU A 236 17.20 -7.66 -10.66
N LYS A 237 18.34 -8.13 -10.14
CA LYS A 237 19.23 -7.27 -9.37
C LYS A 237 20.22 -6.60 -10.32
N PRO A 238 20.58 -5.32 -10.10
CA PRO A 238 21.67 -4.70 -10.83
C PRO A 238 22.97 -5.48 -10.61
N VAL A 239 23.72 -5.68 -11.70
CA VAL A 239 24.95 -6.50 -11.75
C VAL A 239 26.15 -5.76 -12.33
N GLU A 240 26.03 -4.44 -12.56
CA GLU A 240 27.00 -3.64 -13.32
C GLU A 240 28.40 -3.60 -12.68
N ASN A 241 28.50 -3.82 -11.38
CA ASN A 241 29.76 -3.80 -10.62
C ASN A 241 30.23 -5.20 -10.19
N ILE A 242 29.81 -6.24 -10.91
CA ILE A 242 30.16 -7.64 -10.63
C ILE A 242 30.72 -8.26 -11.90
N SER A 243 31.73 -9.13 -11.78
CA SER A 243 32.22 -9.94 -12.90
C SER A 243 31.05 -10.66 -13.60
N PRO A 244 30.90 -10.50 -14.93
CA PRO A 244 29.87 -11.19 -15.70
C PRO A 244 29.93 -12.71 -15.56
N GLU A 245 31.13 -13.27 -15.42
CA GLU A 245 31.37 -14.69 -15.22
C GLU A 245 30.79 -15.16 -13.87
N TRP A 246 31.02 -14.40 -12.80
CA TRP A 246 30.43 -14.69 -11.48
C TRP A 246 28.90 -14.62 -11.51
N VAL A 247 28.35 -13.60 -12.18
CA VAL A 247 26.90 -13.41 -12.35
C VAL A 247 26.28 -14.60 -13.07
N ALA A 248 26.92 -15.09 -14.14
CA ALA A 248 26.45 -16.24 -14.89
C ALA A 248 26.36 -17.49 -14.00
N TRP A 249 27.37 -17.75 -13.17
CA TRP A 249 27.33 -18.86 -12.21
C TRP A 249 26.25 -18.69 -11.13
N CYS A 250 26.06 -17.47 -10.60
CA CYS A 250 24.99 -17.18 -9.65
C CYS A 250 23.61 -17.44 -10.27
N ARG A 251 23.40 -17.01 -11.52
CA ARG A 251 22.14 -17.20 -12.25
C ARG A 251 21.89 -18.67 -12.54
N ARG A 252 22.90 -19.40 -13.01
CA ARG A 252 22.83 -20.86 -13.22
C ARG A 252 22.46 -21.60 -11.94
N TRP A 253 23.05 -21.23 -10.80
CA TRP A 253 22.68 -21.78 -9.49
C TRP A 253 21.22 -21.49 -9.13
N ARG A 254 20.76 -20.26 -9.34
CA ARG A 254 19.36 -19.87 -9.08
C ARG A 254 18.37 -20.67 -9.94
N GLU A 255 18.69 -20.93 -11.19
CA GLU A 255 17.82 -21.69 -12.11
C GLU A 255 17.82 -23.19 -11.79
N THR A 256 18.95 -23.73 -11.33
CA THR A 256 19.11 -25.16 -11.02
C THR A 256 18.60 -25.53 -9.62
N SER A 257 18.64 -24.58 -8.66
CA SER A 257 18.32 -24.86 -7.26
C SER A 257 16.84 -25.20 -7.04
N VAL A 258 16.60 -26.36 -6.41
CA VAL A 258 15.28 -26.88 -6.02
C VAL A 258 14.78 -26.33 -4.67
N LEU A 259 15.45 -25.31 -4.14
CA LEU A 259 15.04 -24.64 -2.91
C LEU A 259 13.65 -23.98 -3.06
N ARG A 260 12.92 -23.91 -1.95
CA ARG A 260 11.67 -23.13 -1.87
C ARG A 260 11.92 -21.71 -2.43
N PRO A 261 11.02 -21.16 -3.27
CA PRO A 261 11.29 -19.93 -4.03
C PRO A 261 11.87 -18.81 -3.18
N ARG A 262 11.25 -18.49 -2.05
CA ARG A 262 11.74 -17.43 -1.14
C ARG A 262 13.15 -17.69 -0.61
N THR A 263 13.48 -18.93 -0.27
CA THR A 263 14.79 -19.30 0.27
C THR A 263 15.87 -19.20 -0.82
N ARG A 264 15.55 -19.68 -2.03
CA ARG A 264 16.42 -19.60 -3.20
C ARG A 264 16.79 -18.16 -3.53
N GLU A 265 15.81 -17.28 -3.58
CA GLU A 265 16.01 -15.87 -3.93
C GLU A 265 16.80 -15.10 -2.86
N ASN A 266 16.54 -15.38 -1.58
CA ASN A 266 17.34 -14.81 -0.50
C ASN A 266 18.81 -15.23 -0.62
N GLN A 267 19.10 -16.52 -0.85
CA GLN A 267 20.46 -17.01 -0.99
C GLN A 267 21.13 -16.48 -2.25
N TYR A 268 20.44 -16.49 -3.39
CA TYR A 268 20.89 -15.88 -4.64
C TYR A 268 21.32 -14.42 -4.42
N SER A 269 20.52 -13.63 -3.70
CA SER A 269 20.89 -12.25 -3.37
C SER A 269 22.16 -12.16 -2.51
N PHE A 270 22.44 -13.10 -1.60
CA PHE A 270 23.67 -13.08 -0.80
C PHE A 270 24.90 -13.49 -1.64
N ILE A 271 24.76 -14.50 -2.50
CA ILE A 271 25.83 -14.98 -3.39
C ILE A 271 26.19 -13.88 -4.40
N LEU A 272 25.19 -13.20 -4.97
CA LEU A 272 25.42 -12.09 -5.89
C LEU A 272 26.13 -10.91 -5.22
N ARG A 273 25.78 -10.58 -3.96
CA ARG A 273 26.48 -9.55 -3.16
C ARG A 273 27.93 -9.91 -2.86
N CYS A 274 28.26 -11.20 -2.74
CA CYS A 274 29.66 -11.63 -2.63
C CYS A 274 30.46 -11.22 -3.88
N GLY A 275 29.82 -11.20 -5.06
CA GLY A 275 30.42 -10.68 -6.29
C GLY A 275 30.85 -9.21 -6.22
N LEU A 276 30.13 -8.36 -5.48
CA LEU A 276 30.55 -6.96 -5.25
C LEU A 276 31.81 -6.89 -4.39
N TRP A 277 31.92 -7.77 -3.40
CA TRP A 277 33.12 -7.87 -2.57
C TRP A 277 34.30 -8.39 -3.37
N LEU A 278 34.11 -9.43 -4.20
CA LEU A 278 35.13 -9.93 -5.13
C LEU A 278 35.61 -8.82 -6.05
N ALA A 279 34.70 -8.11 -6.71
CA ALA A 279 35.07 -7.02 -7.62
C ALA A 279 35.92 -5.91 -6.96
N LYS A 280 35.75 -5.69 -5.65
CA LYS A 280 36.48 -4.67 -4.89
C LYS A 280 37.82 -5.16 -4.33
N GLU A 281 37.85 -6.35 -3.74
CA GLU A 281 39.00 -6.83 -2.95
C GLU A 281 39.78 -7.96 -3.63
N HIS A 282 39.15 -8.69 -4.55
CA HIS A 282 39.71 -9.85 -5.27
C HIS A 282 39.25 -9.90 -6.74
N PRO A 283 39.50 -8.85 -7.55
CA PRO A 283 39.00 -8.76 -8.94
C PRO A 283 39.52 -9.87 -9.87
N GLU A 284 40.60 -10.55 -9.48
CA GLU A 284 41.15 -11.74 -10.12
C GLU A 284 40.24 -12.97 -10.00
N VAL A 285 39.39 -13.03 -8.98
CA VAL A 285 38.49 -14.17 -8.72
C VAL A 285 37.16 -13.93 -9.42
N LYS A 286 36.94 -14.60 -10.55
CA LYS A 286 35.76 -14.40 -11.42
C LYS A 286 34.83 -15.61 -11.45
N VAL A 287 35.36 -16.81 -11.23
CA VAL A 287 34.57 -18.05 -11.21
C VAL A 287 34.79 -18.82 -9.91
N PRO A 288 33.90 -19.77 -9.55
CA PRO A 288 34.02 -20.55 -8.30
C PRO A 288 35.35 -21.28 -8.16
N THR A 289 35.96 -21.74 -9.26
CA THR A 289 37.24 -22.46 -9.24
C THR A 289 38.45 -21.57 -8.94
N ASP A 290 38.33 -20.25 -9.09
CA ASP A 290 39.42 -19.30 -8.79
C ASP A 290 39.58 -19.09 -7.28
N TRP A 291 38.59 -19.50 -6.48
CA TRP A 291 38.63 -19.36 -5.03
C TRP A 291 39.69 -20.26 -4.41
N SER A 292 40.50 -19.66 -3.55
CA SER A 292 41.48 -20.37 -2.73
C SER A 292 41.07 -20.41 -1.25
N ILE A 293 41.87 -21.10 -0.44
CA ILE A 293 41.72 -21.12 1.02
C ILE A 293 41.88 -19.70 1.60
N GLU A 294 42.82 -18.93 1.05
CA GLU A 294 43.09 -17.54 1.42
C GLU A 294 41.90 -16.63 1.11
N THR A 295 41.28 -16.78 -0.07
CA THR A 295 40.06 -16.03 -0.43
C THR A 295 38.91 -16.35 0.54
N CYS A 296 38.76 -17.61 0.94
CA CYS A 296 37.76 -18.01 1.94
C CYS A 296 37.98 -17.32 3.30
N ALA A 297 39.23 -17.32 3.78
CA ALA A 297 39.58 -16.66 5.04
C ALA A 297 39.37 -15.14 4.97
N SER A 298 39.78 -14.52 3.86
CA SER A 298 39.57 -13.10 3.58
C SER A 298 38.07 -12.74 3.59
N PHE A 299 37.23 -13.56 2.94
CA PHE A 299 35.78 -13.35 2.92
C PHE A 299 35.17 -13.42 4.32
N ILE A 300 35.53 -14.42 5.13
CA ILE A 300 35.03 -14.55 6.51
C ILE A 300 35.42 -13.31 7.33
N ALA A 301 36.66 -12.84 7.21
CA ALA A 301 37.14 -11.65 7.90
C ALA A 301 36.42 -10.37 7.43
N ALA A 302 36.14 -10.25 6.13
CA ALA A 302 35.38 -9.15 5.55
C ALA A 302 33.94 -9.12 6.10
N VAL A 303 33.23 -10.25 6.05
CA VAL A 303 31.87 -10.37 6.60
C VAL A 303 31.83 -10.08 8.10
N GLY A 304 32.87 -10.45 8.85
CA GLY A 304 33.00 -10.13 10.28
C GLY A 304 33.05 -8.63 10.58
N ARG A 305 33.66 -7.85 9.68
CA ARG A 305 33.82 -6.38 9.81
C ARG A 305 32.73 -5.58 9.07
N MET A 306 31.94 -6.25 8.24
CA MET A 306 30.97 -5.62 7.36
C MET A 306 29.88 -4.83 8.10
N LYS A 307 29.57 -3.65 7.56
CA LYS A 307 28.50 -2.77 8.00
C LYS A 307 27.22 -3.01 7.20
N VAL A 308 26.08 -2.60 7.78
CA VAL A 308 24.79 -2.62 7.08
C VAL A 308 24.87 -1.75 5.83
N ASP A 309 24.39 -2.29 4.71
CA ASP A 309 24.36 -1.70 3.36
C ASP A 309 25.69 -1.59 2.61
N GLU A 310 26.80 -2.08 3.17
CA GLU A 310 28.13 -2.02 2.52
C GLU A 310 28.19 -2.83 1.21
N LEU A 311 27.54 -4.00 1.17
CA LEU A 311 27.37 -4.81 -0.05
C LEU A 311 25.91 -4.80 -0.52
N SER A 312 25.21 -3.66 -0.47
CA SER A 312 23.83 -3.60 -0.95
C SER A 312 23.76 -3.50 -2.47
N LEU A 313 23.13 -4.49 -3.11
CA LEU A 313 22.69 -4.39 -4.50
C LEU A 313 21.60 -3.34 -4.58
N GLY A 314 21.71 -2.44 -5.56
CA GLY A 314 20.65 -1.48 -5.85
C GLY A 314 19.35 -2.14 -6.29
N THR A 315 18.40 -1.30 -6.67
CA THR A 315 17.21 -1.70 -7.40
C THR A 315 17.03 -0.72 -8.55
N GLU A 316 16.18 -1.04 -9.52
CA GLU A 316 15.76 -0.10 -10.59
C GLU A 316 15.27 1.25 -10.05
N HIS A 317 14.85 1.29 -8.78
CA HIS A 317 14.33 2.47 -8.10
C HIS A 317 15.39 3.15 -7.19
N GLY A 318 16.67 2.79 -7.34
CA GLY A 318 17.80 3.31 -6.56
C GLY A 318 18.23 2.42 -5.39
N LEU A 319 19.20 2.92 -4.61
CA LEU A 319 19.77 2.23 -3.45
C LEU A 319 18.90 2.48 -2.21
N ARG A 320 18.24 1.44 -1.69
CA ARG A 320 17.51 1.54 -0.43
C ARG A 320 18.51 1.54 0.73
N LYS A 321 18.65 2.68 1.43
CA LYS A 321 19.42 2.76 2.67
C LYS A 321 18.57 2.38 3.89
N SER A 322 19.09 1.48 4.71
CA SER A 322 18.56 1.15 6.02
C SER A 322 18.78 2.31 6.99
N LYS A 323 17.92 2.43 8.01
CA LYS A 323 18.14 3.34 9.14
C LYS A 323 19.43 3.01 9.91
N ARG A 324 19.85 1.74 9.85
CA ARG A 324 21.06 1.22 10.48
C ARG A 324 22.29 1.24 9.56
N SER A 325 22.20 1.89 8.41
CA SER A 325 23.30 1.97 7.43
C SER A 325 24.57 2.46 8.11
N GLY A 326 25.68 1.76 7.90
CA GLY A 326 26.97 2.08 8.54
C GLY A 326 27.16 1.49 9.95
N GLU A 327 26.12 0.95 10.59
CA GLU A 327 26.26 0.18 11.82
C GLU A 327 26.83 -1.23 11.54
N PRO A 328 27.46 -1.88 12.52
CA PRO A 328 27.87 -3.28 12.41
C PRO A 328 26.69 -4.20 12.10
N MET A 329 26.89 -5.11 11.14
CA MET A 329 25.87 -6.09 10.80
C MET A 329 25.60 -7.08 11.94
N MET A 330 24.34 -7.51 12.09
CA MET A 330 23.97 -8.48 13.13
C MET A 330 24.65 -9.85 12.92
N PRO A 331 24.99 -10.58 14.00
CA PRO A 331 25.61 -11.90 13.90
C PRO A 331 24.87 -12.90 13.01
N HIS A 332 23.53 -12.92 13.09
CA HIS A 332 22.69 -13.79 12.25
C HIS A 332 22.85 -13.49 10.75
N SER A 333 22.88 -12.21 10.37
CA SER A 333 23.07 -11.81 8.96
C SER A 333 24.46 -12.18 8.47
N ARG A 334 25.50 -12.04 9.31
CA ARG A 334 26.88 -12.45 8.99
C ARG A 334 26.96 -13.95 8.74
N ALA A 335 26.36 -14.75 9.61
CA ALA A 335 26.28 -16.19 9.43
C ALA A 335 25.55 -16.59 8.14
N HIS A 336 24.52 -15.84 7.73
CA HIS A 336 23.79 -16.11 6.48
C HIS A 336 24.59 -15.84 5.21
N PHE A 337 25.47 -14.84 5.18
CA PHE A 337 26.40 -14.63 4.07
C PHE A 337 27.29 -15.86 3.88
N ILE A 338 27.93 -16.30 4.96
CA ILE A 338 28.81 -17.47 4.95
C ILE A 338 28.04 -18.73 4.55
N TYR A 339 26.85 -18.94 5.13
CA TYR A 339 26.02 -20.10 4.81
C TYR A 339 25.62 -20.14 3.33
N SER A 340 25.18 -19.00 2.77
CA SER A 340 24.73 -18.93 1.38
C SER A 340 25.88 -19.21 0.41
N LEU A 341 27.07 -18.65 0.68
CA LEU A 341 28.25 -18.90 -0.13
C LEU A 341 28.74 -20.36 0.00
N ARG A 342 28.81 -20.90 1.23
CA ARG A 342 29.20 -22.31 1.45
C ARG A 342 28.30 -23.25 0.67
N ARG A 343 26.99 -23.00 0.70
CA ARG A 343 26.02 -23.80 -0.02
C ARG A 343 26.20 -23.70 -1.53
N PHE A 344 26.33 -22.49 -2.06
CA PHE A 344 26.63 -22.27 -3.47
C PHE A 344 27.87 -23.07 -3.94
N MET A 345 28.96 -23.00 -3.17
CA MET A 345 30.19 -23.73 -3.47
C MET A 345 30.01 -25.26 -3.35
N SER A 346 29.25 -25.72 -2.36
CA SER A 346 28.97 -27.16 -2.20
C SER A 346 28.09 -27.68 -3.33
N ASP A 347 27.06 -26.93 -3.71
CA ASP A 347 26.16 -27.25 -4.82
C ASP A 347 26.94 -27.24 -6.16
N PHE A 348 27.88 -26.32 -6.35
CA PHE A 348 28.75 -26.26 -7.53
C PHE A 348 29.53 -27.57 -7.74
N GLU A 349 30.20 -28.09 -6.71
CA GLU A 349 30.91 -29.38 -6.82
C GLU A 349 29.94 -30.56 -6.92
N LEU A 350 28.87 -30.57 -6.11
CA LEU A 350 27.90 -31.67 -6.08
C LEU A 350 27.19 -31.85 -7.42
N TRP A 351 26.93 -30.76 -8.13
CA TRP A 351 26.33 -30.78 -9.47
C TRP A 351 27.35 -31.01 -10.59
N GLY A 352 28.62 -31.27 -10.24
CA GLY A 352 29.68 -31.61 -11.20
C GLY A 352 30.05 -30.46 -12.13
N TRP A 353 29.85 -29.20 -11.72
CA TRP A 353 30.16 -28.03 -12.54
C TRP A 353 31.65 -27.70 -12.59
N GLY A 354 32.42 -28.25 -11.65
CA GLY A 354 33.86 -28.15 -11.57
C GLY A 354 34.35 -28.71 -10.24
N ARG A 355 35.66 -28.57 -10.00
CA ARG A 355 36.31 -28.97 -8.76
C ARG A 355 36.90 -27.75 -8.08
N LEU A 356 36.60 -27.55 -6.79
CA LEU A 356 37.12 -26.45 -6.01
C LEU A 356 38.51 -26.79 -5.47
N ASN A 357 39.32 -25.75 -5.27
CA ASN A 357 40.65 -25.88 -4.66
C ASN A 357 40.61 -25.91 -3.12
N PHE A 358 39.41 -25.89 -2.54
CA PHE A 358 39.18 -25.87 -1.10
C PHE A 358 37.93 -26.68 -0.76
N SER A 359 37.82 -27.16 0.48
CA SER A 359 36.59 -27.75 0.99
C SER A 359 35.62 -26.67 1.51
N PRO A 360 34.40 -26.50 0.94
CA PRO A 360 33.44 -25.50 1.42
C PRO A 360 33.04 -25.72 2.88
N ALA A 361 32.85 -26.98 3.29
CA ALA A 361 32.44 -27.32 4.65
C ALA A 361 33.47 -26.87 5.71
N ARG A 362 34.76 -26.97 5.38
CA ARG A 362 35.86 -26.65 6.30
C ARG A 362 36.26 -25.17 6.22
N HIS A 363 36.51 -24.66 5.02
CA HIS A 363 37.12 -23.33 4.84
C HIS A 363 36.11 -22.19 4.80
N LEU A 364 34.85 -22.47 4.49
CA LEU A 364 33.75 -21.51 4.64
C LEU A 364 32.92 -21.82 5.90
N PHE A 365 33.51 -22.41 6.94
CA PHE A 365 32.84 -22.65 8.22
C PHE A 365 32.42 -21.33 8.89
N THR A 366 31.32 -21.33 9.64
CA THR A 366 30.85 -20.12 10.34
C THR A 366 31.56 -20.07 11.69
N PRO A 367 32.44 -19.09 11.96
CA PRO A 367 33.22 -19.08 13.19
C PRO A 367 32.32 -19.08 14.43
N ASP A 368 32.70 -19.81 15.48
CA ASP A 368 32.05 -19.70 16.79
C ASP A 368 32.66 -18.56 17.60
N THR A 369 32.45 -17.33 17.13
CA THR A 369 32.89 -16.11 17.81
C THR A 369 31.69 -15.20 18.08
N PRO A 370 31.78 -14.26 19.05
CA PRO A 370 30.67 -13.34 19.36
C PRO A 370 30.17 -12.55 18.14
N LEU A 371 31.02 -12.35 17.13
CA LEU A 371 30.66 -11.67 15.88
C LEU A 371 29.65 -12.47 15.03
N PHE A 372 29.64 -13.80 15.15
CA PHE A 372 28.82 -14.72 14.36
C PHE A 372 27.87 -15.57 15.22
N ARG A 373 28.02 -15.54 16.55
CA ARG A 373 27.25 -16.36 17.49
C ARG A 373 25.76 -16.05 17.37
N ARG A 374 24.99 -17.07 17.02
CA ARG A 374 23.53 -17.04 16.93
C ARG A 374 22.99 -17.31 18.33
N GLY A 375 23.04 -16.30 19.20
CA GLY A 375 22.31 -16.35 20.45
C GLY A 375 20.81 -16.32 20.18
N VAL A 376 20.04 -17.11 20.93
CA VAL A 376 18.61 -16.86 21.08
C VAL A 376 18.53 -15.57 21.89
N ASN A 377 17.97 -14.50 21.31
CA ASN A 377 17.57 -13.31 22.07
C ASN A 377 16.07 -13.44 22.33
N PRO A 378 15.64 -14.28 23.30
CA PRO A 378 14.23 -14.43 23.57
C PRO A 378 13.70 -13.05 23.95
N ARG A 379 12.65 -12.60 23.27
CA ARG A 379 11.93 -11.43 23.75
C ARG A 379 11.28 -11.85 25.06
N VAL A 380 11.69 -11.23 26.15
CA VAL A 380 11.00 -11.39 27.43
C VAL A 380 9.58 -10.88 27.21
N ILE A 381 8.61 -11.78 27.36
CA ILE A 381 7.20 -11.43 27.36
C ILE A 381 6.86 -11.17 28.82
N ASP A 382 6.34 -9.99 29.14
CA ASP A 382 5.90 -9.69 30.50
C ASP A 382 4.73 -10.61 30.90
N ASP A 383 4.58 -10.89 32.20
CA ASP A 383 3.55 -11.80 32.70
C ASP A 383 2.12 -11.41 32.27
N PRO A 384 1.74 -10.11 32.23
CA PRO A 384 0.41 -9.72 31.74
C PRO A 384 0.18 -10.04 30.26
N VAL A 385 1.17 -9.81 29.39
CA VAL A 385 1.09 -10.15 27.96
C VAL A 385 1.12 -11.66 27.79
N TRP A 386 1.92 -12.37 28.59
CA TRP A 386 1.97 -13.83 28.59
C TRP A 386 0.60 -14.43 28.96
N LEU A 387 -0.03 -13.97 30.04
CA LEU A 387 -1.37 -14.39 30.45
C LEU A 387 -2.41 -14.10 29.39
N LYS A 388 -2.34 -12.94 28.72
CA LYS A 388 -3.21 -12.62 27.58
C LYS A 388 -3.02 -13.58 26.41
N LEU A 389 -1.78 -13.98 26.12
CA LEU A 389 -1.48 -14.94 25.05
C LEU A 389 -2.00 -16.34 25.40
N ILE A 390 -1.81 -16.80 26.64
CA ILE A 390 -2.37 -18.07 27.14
C ILE A 390 -3.90 -18.03 27.06
N TRP A 391 -4.52 -16.96 27.53
CA TRP A 391 -5.97 -16.82 27.45
C TRP A 391 -6.48 -16.81 26.00
N ALA A 392 -5.85 -16.04 25.11
CA ALA A 392 -6.23 -15.97 23.70
C ALA A 392 -6.06 -17.32 22.98
N SER A 393 -5.01 -18.07 23.31
CA SER A 393 -4.75 -19.39 22.72
C SER A 393 -5.66 -20.49 23.22
N LEU A 394 -6.11 -20.46 24.47
CA LEU A 394 -7.13 -21.36 24.99
C LEU A 394 -8.53 -21.06 24.42
N ASN A 395 -8.80 -19.79 24.11
CA ASN A 395 -10.09 -19.36 23.56
C ASN A 395 -10.11 -19.28 22.03
N LEU A 396 -9.02 -19.68 21.38
CA LEU A 396 -8.85 -19.66 19.92
C LEU A 396 -9.79 -20.68 19.28
N ARG A 397 -10.58 -20.24 18.30
CA ARG A 397 -11.53 -21.06 17.54
C ARG A 397 -11.05 -21.23 16.10
N HIS A 398 -11.69 -22.15 15.36
CA HIS A 398 -11.37 -22.38 13.94
C HIS A 398 -11.58 -21.11 13.09
N GLU A 399 -12.56 -20.28 13.44
CA GLU A 399 -12.86 -19.01 12.79
C GLU A 399 -11.76 -17.95 12.95
N ASP A 400 -10.95 -18.03 14.00
CA ASP A 400 -9.84 -17.10 14.26
C ASP A 400 -8.58 -17.42 13.43
N LEU A 401 -8.54 -18.59 12.78
CA LEU A 401 -7.38 -19.03 12.01
C LEU A 401 -7.29 -18.31 10.66
N LEU A 402 -6.27 -17.47 10.51
CA LEU A 402 -5.96 -16.79 9.24
C LEU A 402 -5.56 -17.75 8.12
N SER A 403 -5.11 -18.98 8.44
CA SER A 403 -4.86 -20.05 7.47
C SER A 403 -4.68 -21.41 8.16
N GLU A 404 -5.20 -22.48 7.55
CA GLU A 404 -5.02 -23.87 8.02
C GLU A 404 -3.63 -24.46 7.68
N ILE A 405 -2.78 -23.72 6.97
CA ILE A 405 -1.63 -24.26 6.23
C ILE A 405 -0.42 -24.53 7.16
N HIS A 406 -0.37 -23.91 8.33
CA HIS A 406 0.86 -23.91 9.15
C HIS A 406 0.79 -24.84 10.35
N TYR A 407 -0.25 -24.77 11.17
CA TYR A 407 -0.42 -25.63 12.34
C TYR A 407 -1.92 -25.86 12.60
N PRO A 408 -2.35 -27.11 12.90
CA PRO A 408 -3.73 -27.40 13.29
C PRO A 408 -4.16 -26.61 14.53
N LEU A 409 -5.45 -26.28 14.67
CA LEU A 409 -5.96 -25.56 15.85
C LEU A 409 -5.58 -26.25 17.16
N SER A 410 -5.73 -27.57 17.20
CA SER A 410 -5.38 -28.40 18.36
C SER A 410 -3.91 -28.26 18.74
N MET A 411 -3.01 -28.12 17.77
CA MET A 411 -1.59 -27.90 18.02
C MET A 411 -1.33 -26.50 18.60
N LEU A 412 -2.02 -25.46 18.10
CA LEU A 412 -1.89 -24.10 18.62
C LEU A 412 -2.39 -23.98 20.07
N GLN A 413 -3.52 -24.63 20.37
CA GLN A 413 -4.06 -24.73 21.73
C GLN A 413 -3.12 -25.53 22.66
N ALA A 414 -2.61 -26.66 22.19
CA ALA A 414 -1.70 -27.51 22.98
C ALA A 414 -0.34 -26.83 23.26
N MET A 415 0.19 -26.05 22.32
CA MET A 415 1.44 -25.29 22.53
C MET A 415 1.29 -24.27 23.65
N ALA A 416 0.11 -23.69 23.84
CA ALA A 416 -0.13 -22.75 24.93
C ALA A 416 -0.15 -23.43 26.30
N VAL A 417 -0.84 -24.57 26.41
CA VAL A 417 -0.92 -25.34 27.67
C VAL A 417 0.47 -25.84 28.09
N ARG A 418 1.30 -26.27 27.13
CA ARG A 418 2.63 -26.85 27.40
C ARG A 418 3.70 -25.81 27.78
N LEU A 419 3.41 -24.51 27.60
CA LEU A 419 4.32 -23.41 27.93
C LEU A 419 3.90 -22.66 29.22
N ALA A 420 2.75 -23.00 29.81
CA ALA A 420 2.42 -22.58 31.17
C ALA A 420 3.33 -23.36 32.16
N PRO A 421 4.01 -22.67 33.08
CA PRO A 421 4.91 -23.30 34.04
C PRO A 421 4.20 -24.31 34.97
#